data_AF-A0A6P2CRQ1-F1
#
_entry.id   AF-A0A6P2CRQ1-F1
#
_cell.length_a   1.000
_cell.length_b   1.000
_cell.length_c   1.000
_cell.angle_alpha   90.00
_cell.angle_beta   90.00
_cell.angle_gamma   90.00
#
_symmetry.space_group_name_H-M   'P 1'
#
loop_
_entity.id
_entity.type
_entity.pdbx_description
1 polymer ?
#
loop_
_entity_poly.entity_id
_entity_poly.type
_entity_poly.pdbx_seq_one_letter_code
_entity_poly.pdbx_strand_id
1 'polypeptide(L)' 'MRSPTLIRVQLPAIEAECLDTLFRSTDDRKFRDRLQIVLMAHRGRARQDIAADLGVHRKTFTRWINAYCDAEINRA' A
#
# COMPACT_ATOMS: atom_id res chain seq x y z
N MET A 1 -1.26 25.08 -7.39
CA MET A 1 -0.90 23.64 -7.47
C MET A 1 -1.29 22.97 -6.17
N ARG A 2 -2.23 22.02 -6.17
CA ARG A 2 -2.52 21.21 -4.96
C ARG A 2 -1.38 20.20 -4.80
N SER A 3 -0.65 20.27 -3.70
CA SER A 3 0.37 19.28 -3.36
C SER A 3 -0.28 17.88 -3.34
N PRO A 4 0.28 16.89 -4.06
CA PRO A 4 -0.20 15.52 -3.93
C PRO A 4 0.03 15.09 -2.48
N THR A 5 -1.04 14.69 -1.80
CA THR A 5 -0.95 14.16 -0.44
C THR A 5 -0.15 12.86 -0.51
N LEU A 6 1.16 12.95 -0.23
CA LEU A 6 2.07 11.83 -0.14
C LEU A 6 1.70 11.06 1.13
N ILE A 7 1.03 9.92 0.97
CA ILE A 7 0.90 8.96 2.06
C ILE A 7 2.13 8.08 1.99
N ARG A 8 3.10 8.32 2.87
CA ARG A 8 4.31 7.51 2.98
C ARG A 8 4.13 6.51 4.10
N VAL A 9 3.90 5.25 3.75
CA VAL A 9 3.92 4.15 4.73
C VAL A 9 5.38 3.85 5.05
N GLN A 10 5.75 3.89 6.32
CA GLN A 10 7.12 3.53 6.73
C GLN A 10 7.11 2.08 7.18
N LEU A 11 7.58 1.20 6.32
CA LEU A 11 7.76 -0.22 6.64
C LEU A 11 9.20 -0.44 7.09
N PRO A 12 9.44 -1.24 8.13
CA PRO A 12 10.74 -1.85 8.36
C PRO A 12 11.20 -2.61 7.11
N ALA A 13 12.51 -2.61 6.84
CA ALA A 13 13.06 -3.26 5.64
C ALA A 13 12.66 -4.74 5.53
N ILE A 14 12.69 -5.47 6.65
CA ILE A 14 12.28 -6.88 6.71
C ILE A 14 10.81 -7.05 6.34
N GLU A 15 9.94 -6.16 6.78
CA GLU A 15 8.51 -6.24 6.49
C GLU A 15 8.22 -5.92 5.03
N ALA A 16 8.92 -4.94 4.45
CA ALA A 16 8.86 -4.66 3.03
C ALA A 16 9.30 -5.87 2.18
N GLU A 17 10.36 -6.59 2.59
CA GLU A 17 10.82 -7.82 1.93
C GLU A 17 9.81 -8.97 2.06
N CYS A 18 9.22 -9.16 3.24
CA CYS A 18 8.15 -10.14 3.46
C CYS A 18 6.94 -9.85 2.56
N LEU A 19 6.51 -8.59 2.47
CA LEU A 19 5.39 -8.18 1.64
C LEU A 19 5.69 -8.32 0.14
N ASP A 20 6.92 -8.03 -0.30
CA ASP A 20 7.33 -8.22 -1.70
C ASP A 20 7.34 -9.71 -2.06
N THR A 21 7.82 -10.57 -1.16
CA THR A 21 7.77 -12.04 -1.32
C THR A 21 6.33 -12.53 -1.43
N LEU A 22 5.46 -12.09 -0.52
CA LEU A 22 4.05 -12.47 -0.51
C LEU A 22 3.30 -11.97 -1.76
N PHE A 23 3.64 -10.77 -2.24
CA PHE A 23 3.09 -10.21 -3.48
C PHE A 23 3.42 -11.08 -4.68
N ARG A 24 4.65 -11.63 -4.75
CA ARG A 24 5.09 -12.52 -5.84
C ARG A 24 4.48 -13.91 -5.76
N SER A 25 4.14 -14.39 -4.56
CA SER A 25 3.66 -15.76 -4.34
C SER A 25 2.14 -15.90 -4.27
N THR A 26 1.39 -14.80 -4.13
CA THR A 26 -0.07 -14.88 -3.98
C THR A 26 -0.80 -14.90 -5.32
N ASP A 27 -1.75 -15.82 -5.47
CA ASP A 27 -2.65 -15.91 -6.65
C ASP A 27 -3.95 -15.12 -6.48
N ASP A 28 -4.29 -14.68 -5.27
CA ASP A 28 -5.45 -13.83 -5.04
C ASP A 28 -5.17 -12.42 -5.55
N ARG A 29 -5.78 -12.08 -6.69
CA ARG A 29 -5.68 -10.77 -7.33
C ARG A 29 -6.02 -9.62 -6.38
N LYS A 30 -7.07 -9.74 -5.59
CA LYS A 30 -7.52 -8.66 -4.70
C LYS A 30 -6.55 -8.47 -3.54
N PHE A 31 -5.96 -9.56 -3.06
CA PHE A 31 -4.92 -9.50 -2.05
C PHE A 31 -3.62 -8.94 -2.61
N ARG A 32 -3.24 -9.34 -3.83
CA ARG A 32 -2.09 -8.83 -4.58
C ARG A 32 -2.16 -7.31 -4.77
N ASP A 33 -3.32 -6.78 -5.17
CA ASP A 33 -3.54 -5.34 -5.35
C ASP A 33 -3.33 -4.56 -4.04
N ARG A 34 -3.75 -5.14 -2.89
CA ARG A 34 -3.53 -4.53 -1.58
C ARG A 34 -2.04 -4.47 -1.22
N LEU A 35 -1.31 -5.57 -1.43
CA LEU A 35 0.13 -5.62 -1.18
C LEU A 35 0.88 -4.61 -2.06
N GLN A 36 0.48 -4.50 -3.33
CA GLN A 36 1.07 -3.55 -4.27
C GLN A 36 0.85 -2.09 -3.83
N ILE A 37 -0.32 -1.76 -3.30
CA ILE A 37 -0.61 -0.42 -2.77
C ILE A 37 0.31 -0.07 -1.59
N VAL A 38 0.46 -1.00 -0.64
CA VAL A 38 1.31 -0.80 0.54
C VAL A 38 2.78 -0.64 0.12
N LEU A 39 3.28 -1.52 -0.75
CA LEU A 39 4.66 -1.45 -1.26
C LEU A 39 4.93 -0.16 -2.05
N MET A 40 3.99 0.30 -2.88
CA MET A 40 4.17 1.54 -3.65
C MET A 40 4.08 2.79 -2.78
N ALA A 41 3.18 2.81 -1.79
CA ALA A 41 3.12 3.88 -0.81
C ALA A 41 4.40 3.94 0.04
N HIS A 42 4.98 2.78 0.38
CA HIS A 42 6.27 2.71 1.07
C HIS A 42 7.42 3.27 0.25
N ARG A 43 7.47 2.95 -1.05
CA ARG A 43 8.43 3.48 -2.02
C ARG A 43 8.26 4.99 -2.30
N GLY A 44 7.28 5.65 -1.66
CA GLY A 44 7.08 7.10 -1.76
C GLY A 44 6.34 7.55 -3.03
N ARG A 45 5.71 6.61 -3.76
CA ARG A 45 4.89 6.98 -4.93
C ARG A 45 3.65 7.75 -4.48
N ALA A 46 3.24 8.73 -5.28
CA ALA A 46 2.08 9.54 -4.93
C ALA A 46 0.79 8.72 -5.02
N ARG A 47 -0.11 8.90 -4.04
CA ARG A 47 -1.40 8.20 -3.97
C ARG A 47 -2.18 8.25 -5.28
N GLN A 48 -2.20 9.41 -5.94
CA GLN A 48 -2.97 9.62 -7.16
C GLN A 48 -2.45 8.77 -8.33
N ASP A 49 -1.12 8.60 -8.41
CA ASP A 49 -0.49 7.83 -9.47
C ASP A 49 -0.72 6.35 -9.22
N ILE A 50 -0.57 5.89 -7.97
CA ILE A 50 -0.86 4.49 -7.60
C ILE A 50 -2.32 4.13 -7.87
N ALA A 51 -3.25 5.03 -7.51
CA ALA A 51 -4.68 4.82 -7.74
C ALA A 51 -5.02 4.75 -9.23
N ALA A 52 -4.36 5.58 -10.06
CA ALA A 52 -4.51 5.54 -11.51
C ALA A 52 -3.91 4.25 -12.10
N ASP A 53 -2.70 3.88 -11.71
CA ASP A 53 -1.99 2.67 -12.15
C ASP A 53 -2.78 1.39 -11.87
N LEU A 54 -3.50 1.35 -10.73
CA LEU A 54 -4.27 0.19 -10.29
C LEU A 54 -5.77 0.28 -10.63
N GLY A 55 -6.23 1.39 -11.21
CA GLY A 55 -7.65 1.62 -11.48
C GLY A 55 -8.54 1.62 -10.23
N VAL A 56 -7.98 1.86 -9.05
CA VAL A 56 -8.74 1.86 -7.79
C VAL A 56 -9.19 3.27 -7.42
N HIS A 57 -10.40 3.37 -6.86
CA HIS A 57 -10.89 4.66 -6.37
C HIS A 57 -10.07 5.13 -5.15
N ARG A 58 -9.85 6.44 -5.02
CA ARG A 58 -9.07 7.06 -3.92
C ARG A 58 -9.60 6.67 -2.53
N LYS A 59 -10.91 6.49 -2.38
CA LYS A 59 -11.55 6.05 -1.12
C LYS A 59 -11.16 4.62 -0.76
N THR A 60 -11.05 3.74 -1.75
CA THR A 60 -10.62 2.35 -1.59
C THR A 60 -9.16 2.29 -1.18
N PHE A 61 -8.30 3.09 -1.82
CA PHE A 61 -6.89 3.23 -1.45
C PHE A 61 -6.73 3.62 0.02
N THR A 62 -7.36 4.73 0.45
CA THR A 62 -7.24 5.21 1.83
C THR A 62 -7.73 4.18 2.83
N ARG A 63 -8.84 3.49 2.54
CA ARG A 63 -9.37 2.44 3.41
C ARG A 63 -8.39 1.28 3.61
N TRP A 64 -7.68 0.88 2.56
CA TRP A 64 -6.73 -0.24 2.65
C TRP A 64 -5.46 0.14 3.38
N ILE A 65 -4.93 1.35 3.15
CA ILE A 65 -3.77 1.84 3.89
C ILE A 65 -4.11 1.97 5.39
N ASN A 66 -5.25 2.56 5.73
CA ASN A 66 -5.66 2.68 7.12
C ASN A 66 -5.83 1.29 7.77
N ALA A 67 -6.46 0.33 7.08
CA ALA A 67 -6.60 -1.02 7.59
C ALA A 67 -5.24 -1.72 7.82
N TYR A 68 -4.25 -1.43 6.99
CA TYR A 68 -2.88 -1.94 7.17
C TYR A 68 -2.20 -1.28 8.38
N CYS A 69 -2.21 0.05 8.48
CA CYS A 69 -1.63 0.75 9.63
C CYS A 69 -2.32 0.41 10.95
N ASP A 70 -3.65 0.27 10.96
CA ASP A 70 -4.39 -0.16 12.15
C ASP A 70 -3.99 -1.58 12.57
N ALA A 71 -3.75 -2.48 11.61
CA ALA A 71 -3.28 -3.83 11.90
C ALA A 71 -1.85 -3.86 12.47
N GLU A 72 -0.97 -2.96 12.00
CA GLU A 72 0.38 -2.78 12.60
C GLU A 72 0.31 -2.20 14.01
N ILE A 73 -0.55 -1.20 14.26
CA ILE A 73 -0.75 -0.61 15.60
C ILE A 73 -1.25 -1.65 16.60
N ASN A 74 -2.13 -2.55 16.19
CA ASN A 74 -2.62 -3.65 17.04
C ASN A 74 -1.62 -4.81 17.19
N ARG A 75 -0.50 -4.79 16.45
CA ARG A 75 0.57 -5.80 16.52
C ARG A 75 1.74 -5.39 17.43
N ALA A 76 1.78 -4.12 17.85
CA ALA A 76 2.74 -3.57 18.80
C ALA A 76 2.23 -3.73 20.25
#